data_AF-A0A3B7PYY7-F1
#
_entry.id   AF-A0A3B7PYY7-F1
#
_cell.length_a   1.000
_cell.length_b   1.000
_cell.length_c   1.000
_cell.angle_alpha   90.00
_cell.angle_beta   90.00
_cell.angle_gamma   90.00
#
_symmetry.space_group_name_H-M   'P 1'
#
loop_
_entity.id
_entity.type
_entity.pdbx_description
1 polymer ?
#
loop_
_entity_poly.entity_id
_entity_poly.type
_entity_poly.pdbx_seq_one_letter_code
_entity_poly.pdbx_strand_id
1 'polypeptide(L)'
;MPKAAVGQPYQVKIEIEKVILVNGLFVDSNIASRSGLTVNAGAGEPPYSDNTVEIQGTPAQEGKYQIVLEGQTRNAYGGNINFRKKYDLVVLKEIKN
;
A
#
# COMPACT_ATOMS: atom_id res chain seq x y z
N MET A 1 3.09 13.84 -0.80
CA MET A 1 3.07 12.63 -1.66
C MET A 1 4.47 12.07 -1.74
N PRO A 2 4.67 10.81 -1.32
CA PRO A 2 5.88 10.03 -1.57
C PRO A 2 6.28 10.06 -3.04
N LYS A 3 7.60 10.08 -3.28
CA LYS A 3 8.18 10.11 -4.63
C LYS A 3 9.12 8.93 -4.82
N ALA A 4 9.07 8.32 -5.99
CA ALA A 4 10.07 7.37 -6.47
C ALA A 4 10.63 7.85 -7.80
N ALA A 5 11.72 7.23 -8.25
CA ALA A 5 12.32 7.48 -9.55
C ALA A 5 12.33 6.21 -10.39
N VAL A 6 12.11 6.36 -11.69
CA VAL A 6 12.32 5.27 -12.65
C VAL A 6 13.75 4.75 -12.53
N GLY A 7 13.93 3.43 -12.55
CA GLY A 7 15.24 2.79 -12.49
C GLY A 7 15.88 2.72 -11.11
N GLN A 8 15.31 3.38 -10.09
CA GLN A 8 15.83 3.32 -8.72
C GLN A 8 14.99 2.39 -7.83
N PRO A 9 15.62 1.56 -6.99
CA PRO A 9 14.90 0.77 -6.01
C PRO A 9 14.01 1.66 -5.13
N TYR A 10 12.79 1.23 -4.92
CA TYR A 10 11.81 1.90 -4.08
C TYR A 10 11.22 0.89 -3.10
N GLN A 11 11.10 1.30 -1.85
CA GLN A 11 10.47 0.52 -0.79
C GLN A 11 9.83 1.49 0.20
N VAL A 12 8.56 1.28 0.51
CA VAL A 12 7.84 2.05 1.52
C VAL A 12 6.84 1.18 2.25
N LYS A 13 6.73 1.38 3.55
CA LYS A 13 5.69 0.79 4.38
C LYS A 13 4.62 1.83 4.67
N ILE A 14 3.37 1.45 4.45
CA ILE A 14 2.18 2.25 4.72
C ILE A 14 1.57 1.67 5.98
N GLU A 15 1.59 2.42 7.07
CA GLU A 15 0.86 2.04 8.28
C GLU A 15 -0.64 2.14 8.03
N ILE A 16 -1.35 1.06 8.36
CA ILE A 16 -2.80 1.06 8.55
C ILE A 16 -3.11 1.08 10.05
N GLU A 17 -4.37 1.28 10.36
CA GLU A 17 -4.91 1.39 11.69
C GLU A 17 -4.51 0.14 12.50
N LYS A 18 -3.96 0.35 13.70
CA LYS A 18 -3.52 -0.72 14.61
C LYS A 18 -4.73 -1.43 15.21
N VAL A 19 -5.33 -2.28 14.41
CA VAL A 19 -6.61 -2.92 14.70
C VAL A 19 -6.61 -4.38 14.29
N ILE A 20 -7.46 -5.16 14.95
CA ILE A 20 -7.77 -6.52 14.51
C ILE A 20 -8.74 -6.39 13.33
N LEU A 21 -8.30 -6.85 12.16
CA LEU A 21 -9.15 -6.94 10.98
C LEU A 21 -10.12 -8.11 11.11
N VAL A 22 -11.39 -7.86 10.78
CA VAL A 22 -12.48 -8.84 10.93
C VAL A 22 -12.55 -9.79 9.74
N ASN A 23 -12.48 -9.24 8.53
CA ASN A 23 -12.62 -9.98 7.26
C ASN A 23 -11.40 -9.77 6.34
N GLY A 24 -10.26 -9.40 6.93
CA GLY A 24 -9.05 -9.05 6.23
C GLY A 24 -9.02 -7.65 5.62
N LEU A 25 -7.99 -7.40 4.79
CA LEU A 25 -7.72 -6.13 4.13
C LEU A 25 -7.99 -6.25 2.62
N PHE A 26 -8.84 -5.38 2.09
CA PHE A 26 -9.01 -5.22 0.66
C PHE A 26 -8.02 -4.18 0.13
N VAL A 27 -7.35 -4.51 -0.97
CA VAL A 27 -6.36 -3.66 -1.62
C VAL A 27 -6.72 -3.51 -3.08
N ASP A 28 -7.04 -2.28 -3.47
CA ASP A 28 -7.22 -1.88 -4.88
C ASP A 28 -6.08 -0.95 -5.28
N SER A 29 -5.56 -1.10 -6.49
CA SER A 29 -4.50 -0.23 -6.99
C SER A 29 -4.51 -0.12 -8.50
N ASN A 30 -4.11 1.05 -9.01
CA ASN A 30 -3.85 1.24 -10.43
C ASN A 30 -2.39 0.91 -10.82
N ILE A 31 -1.63 0.25 -9.95
CA ILE A 31 -0.26 -0.19 -10.24
C ILE A 31 -0.33 -1.28 -11.30
N ALA A 32 -0.03 -0.92 -12.53
CA ALA A 32 0.03 -1.87 -13.64
C ALA A 32 1.18 -2.87 -13.42
N SER A 33 1.01 -4.11 -13.86
CA SER A 33 2.05 -5.17 -13.77
C SER A 33 3.38 -4.76 -14.39
N ARG A 34 3.35 -3.96 -15.46
CA ARG A 34 4.53 -3.42 -16.15
C ARG A 34 5.19 -2.22 -15.47
N SER A 35 4.66 -1.75 -14.35
CA SER A 35 5.20 -0.59 -13.62
C SER A 35 6.50 -0.91 -12.89
N GLY A 36 6.83 -2.20 -12.68
CA GLY A 36 7.97 -2.63 -11.86
C GLY A 36 7.76 -2.48 -10.35
N LEU A 37 6.56 -2.09 -9.92
CA LEU A 37 6.14 -1.98 -8.53
C LEU A 37 5.17 -3.11 -8.16
N THR A 38 5.25 -3.56 -6.91
CA THR A 38 4.34 -4.54 -6.32
C THR A 38 3.81 -4.00 -5.00
N VAL A 39 2.52 -4.27 -4.72
CA VAL A 39 1.89 -4.00 -3.43
C VAL A 39 1.79 -5.31 -2.65
N ASN A 40 2.51 -5.40 -1.55
CA ASN A 40 2.46 -6.51 -0.61
C ASN A 40 1.61 -6.10 0.58
N ALA A 41 0.40 -6.62 0.67
CA ALA A 41 -0.54 -6.31 1.76
C ALA A 41 -0.24 -7.04 3.09
N GLY A 42 0.96 -7.62 3.23
CA GLY A 42 1.26 -8.62 4.26
C GLY A 42 0.64 -9.96 3.87
N ALA A 43 1.43 -10.77 3.17
CA ALA A 43 1.04 -12.11 2.80
C ALA A 43 0.83 -12.97 4.07
N GLY A 44 -0.44 -13.26 4.39
CA GLY A 44 -0.86 -14.64 4.67
C GLY A 44 -1.19 -15.06 6.10
N GLU A 45 -0.77 -14.38 7.18
CA GLU A 45 -1.06 -14.88 8.55
C GLU A 45 -1.74 -13.86 9.49
N PRO A 46 -2.85 -14.26 10.14
CA PRO A 46 -3.40 -13.55 11.29
C PRO A 46 -2.44 -13.57 12.50
N PRO A 47 -2.49 -12.53 13.36
CA PRO A 47 -3.07 -11.21 13.10
C PRO A 47 -2.13 -10.43 12.18
N TYR A 48 -2.62 -9.42 11.47
CA TYR A 48 -1.81 -8.46 10.71
C TYR A 48 -0.84 -7.71 11.66
N SER A 49 0.20 -8.39 12.17
CA SER A 49 0.94 -8.03 13.38
C SER A 49 1.59 -6.66 13.28
N ASP A 50 1.95 -6.29 12.06
CA ASP A 50 2.67 -5.08 11.77
C ASP A 50 1.75 -3.97 11.25
N ASN A 51 0.47 -4.26 11.01
CA ASN A 51 -0.54 -3.33 10.46
C ASN A 51 0.06 -2.46 9.33
N THR A 52 0.79 -3.07 8.40
CA THR A 52 1.45 -2.36 7.31
C THR A 52 1.20 -3.02 5.95
N VAL A 53 1.14 -2.17 4.93
CA VAL A 53 1.19 -2.55 3.52
C VAL A 53 2.50 -2.05 2.94
N GLU A 54 3.23 -2.90 2.25
CA GLU A 54 4.50 -2.54 1.63
C GLU A 54 4.31 -2.33 0.12
N ILE A 55 4.89 -1.25 -0.41
CA ILE A 55 5.08 -1.06 -1.84
C ILE A 55 6.56 -1.16 -2.11
N GLN A 56 6.95 -2.07 -3.00
CA GLN A 56 8.36 -2.29 -3.33
C GLN A 56 8.58 -2.56 -4.81
N GLY A 57 9.83 -2.40 -5.24
CA GLY A 57 10.30 -2.76 -6.57
C GLY A 57 11.18 -1.68 -7.19
N THR A 58 11.42 -1.78 -8.49
CA THR A 58 12.16 -0.79 -9.27
C THR A 58 11.21 -0.23 -10.32
N PRO A 59 10.70 0.99 -10.18
CA PRO A 59 9.75 1.55 -11.13
C PRO A 59 10.33 1.58 -12.55
N ALA A 60 9.56 1.09 -13.51
CA ALA A 60 9.88 1.12 -14.93
C ALA A 60 9.10 2.21 -15.67
N GLN A 61 8.06 2.78 -15.06
CA GLN A 61 7.17 3.75 -15.69
C GLN A 61 6.90 4.94 -14.76
N GLU A 62 7.07 6.14 -15.28
CA GLU A 62 6.62 7.37 -14.63
C GLU A 62 5.10 7.41 -14.53
N GLY A 63 4.59 8.15 -13.56
CA GLY A 63 3.15 8.32 -13.42
C GLY A 63 2.71 8.55 -11.98
N LYS A 64 1.39 8.68 -11.83
CA LYS A 64 0.73 8.77 -10.53
C LYS A 64 0.00 7.45 -10.27
N TYR A 65 0.42 6.77 -9.22
CA TYR A 65 -0.19 5.55 -8.75
C TYR A 65 -1.01 5.84 -7.51
N GLN A 66 -2.16 5.19 -7.40
CA GLN A 66 -3.03 5.24 -6.25
C GLN A 66 -3.26 3.82 -5.74
N ILE A 67 -3.14 3.68 -4.43
CA ILE A 67 -3.45 2.46 -3.68
C ILE A 67 -4.57 2.83 -2.72
N VAL A 68 -5.64 2.04 -2.72
CA VAL A 68 -6.79 2.18 -1.83
C VAL A 68 -6.83 0.95 -0.94
N LEU A 69 -6.82 1.20 0.36
CA LEU A 69 -6.89 0.19 1.40
C LEU A 69 -8.24 0.31 2.07
N GLU A 70 -9.01 -0.78 2.08
CA GLU A 70 -10.33 -0.83 2.70
C GLU A 70 -10.41 -2.05 3.62
N GLY A 71 -11.08 -1.90 4.75
CA GLY A 71 -11.23 -3.01 5.67
C GLY A 71 -12.23 -2.72 6.77
N GLN A 72 -12.46 -3.74 7.58
CA GLN A 72 -13.35 -3.68 8.72
C GLN A 72 -12.60 -4.09 9.99
N THR A 73 -12.76 -3.29 11.03
CA THR A 73 -12.11 -3.44 12.33
C THR A 73 -13.17 -3.67 13.41
N ARG A 74 -12.77 -4.20 14.57
CA ARG A 74 -13.62 -4.17 15.77
C ARG A 74 -13.25 -2.99 16.65
N ASN A 75 -14.25 -2.28 17.14
CA ASN A 75 -14.09 -1.30 18.20
C ASN A 75 -14.05 -1.97 19.58
N ALA A 76 -13.72 -1.19 20.61
CA ALA A 76 -13.62 -1.67 21.99
C ALA A 76 -14.92 -2.28 22.54
N TYR A 77 -16.07 -1.99 21.91
CA TYR A 77 -17.40 -2.46 22.31
C TYR A 77 -17.90 -3.63 21.44
N GLY A 78 -17.03 -4.21 20.60
CA GLY A 78 -17.37 -5.34 19.73
C GLY A 78 -18.15 -4.98 18.46
N GLY A 79 -18.38 -3.69 18.20
CA GLY A 79 -18.99 -3.19 16.97
C GLY A 79 -17.99 -3.10 15.82
N ASN A 80 -18.47 -3.32 14.60
CA ASN A 80 -17.64 -3.25 13.40
C ASN A 80 -17.50 -1.81 12.90
N ILE A 81 -16.28 -1.39 12.57
CA ILE A 81 -15.98 -0.07 11.97
C ILE A 81 -15.29 -0.31 10.63
N ASN A 82 -15.81 0.33 9.58
CA ASN A 82 -15.15 0.32 8.27
C ASN A 82 -14.12 1.45 8.20
N PHE A 83 -12.97 1.18 7.58
CA PHE A 83 -12.00 2.21 7.24
C PHE A 83 -11.67 2.17 5.76
N ARG A 84 -11.28 3.33 5.23
CA ARG A 84 -10.74 3.50 3.88
C ARG A 84 -9.57 4.45 3.93
N LYS A 85 -8.41 4.03 3.44
CA LYS A 85 -7.19 4.84 3.35
C LYS A 85 -6.74 4.90 1.90
N LYS A 86 -6.33 6.09 1.45
CA LYS A 86 -5.78 6.29 0.11
C LYS A 86 -4.32 6.68 0.21
N TYR A 87 -3.51 6.13 -0.67
CA TYR A 87 -2.10 6.43 -0.78
C TYR A 87 -1.75 6.75 -2.23
N ASP A 88 -1.26 7.96 -2.45
CA ASP A 88 -0.82 8.42 -3.77
C ASP A 88 0.72 8.39 -3.85
N LEU A 89 1.24 7.68 -4.84
CA LEU A 89 2.66 7.59 -5.16
C LEU A 89 2.94 8.28 -6.50
N VAL A 90 3.94 9.15 -6.53
CA VAL A 90 4.41 9.77 -7.79
C VAL A 90 5.74 9.17 -8.18
N VAL A 91 5.81 8.55 -9.36
CA VAL A 91 7.07 8.10 -9.96
C VAL A 91 7.49 9.14 -10.99
N LEU A 92 8.70 9.67 -10.81
CA LEU A 92 9.30 10.65 -11.70
C LEU A 92 10.34 9.98 -12.60
N LYS A 93 10.58 10.57 -13.77
CA LYS A 93 11.69 10.19 -14.64
C LYS A 93 13.01 10.28 -13.88
N GLU A 94 13.93 9.35 -14.15
CA GLU A 94 15.29 9.43 -13.66
C GLU A 94 15.95 10.71 -14.20
N ILE A 95 16.41 11.58 -13.31
CA ILE A 95 17.25 12.71 -13.69
C ILE A 95 18.69 12.19 -13.66
N LYS A 96 19.24 11.90 -14.85
CA LYS A 96 20.68 11.67 -14.99
C LYS A 96 21.36 13.04 -14.90
N ASN A 97 22.13 13.24 -13.82
CA ASN A 97 23.08 14.34 -13.73
C ASN A 97 24.27 14.09 -14.65
#